data_AF-A0A6M0C8H6-F1
#
_entry.id   AF-A0A6M0C8H6-F1
#
_cell.length_a   1.000
_cell.length_b   1.000
_cell.length_c   1.000
_cell.angle_alpha   90.00
_cell.angle_beta   90.00
_cell.angle_gamma   90.00
#
_symmetry.space_group_name_H-M   'P 1'
#
loop_
_entity.id
_entity.type
_entity.pdbx_description
1 polymer ?
#
loop_
_entity_poly.entity_id
_entity_poly.type
_entity_poly.pdbx_seq_one_letter_code
_entity_poly.pdbx_strand_id
1 'polypeptide(L)'
;MKVLPVSCSLISLLGVTAPTTLAQPITPAQDGTGTIINQNDDRFDITGGSLGGDRSNLFHSFQQFNLDANQTANFISAPNIHNILGRVTGGNASIINGLIQVTGGNSNLYLINPAGVIFGPNARLDVPASFSVTTATGIGFGNNWFEAIGSNDYRNLVGTPSGYRFDVSQPGAVVNTGNLGLSPGEDLTLTGGTVINTGELSTPGGRVTIAAAEGGDILRISQPGHLLNLEISNGGVRQQEQITPITLPGLLTAGNANSHATGMAVNESGQVMLTNSGSRNPVSQRNRVSGGGGMAIASGNIDTSGGNIGGEVNIIGSRVGILNANINADGINGGGDVFIGGDFQGSDRLPASQQTVINNSSFISANALENGSGGRVIIWSDGTTRFNGNISATGGVNFGDGGFVEVSGKEQLLVNGFIDVSAANGESGTILFDPENIIIDGLAADVVADEADGLSAGENNSNVTISAENLEELEGNVTLQADNDITVNQAINTSESVELKAGRSININADIDTSRGNGNINLLGNYNGANAINRSAGAANINQRENTTLNAGAGNITIRLGNLG
;
A
#
# COMPACT_ATOMS: atom_id res chain seq x y z
N MET A 1 54.05 -78.02 28.72
CA MET A 1 54.04 -76.61 28.27
C MET A 1 52.57 -76.27 27.97
N LYS A 2 51.94 -75.45 28.81
CA LYS A 2 50.48 -75.22 28.84
C LYS A 2 50.06 -74.27 27.70
N VAL A 3 49.01 -74.62 26.96
CA VAL A 3 48.32 -73.75 26.00
C VAL A 3 47.09 -73.17 26.71
N LEU A 4 46.97 -71.84 26.75
CA LEU A 4 45.82 -71.09 27.27
C LEU A 4 44.86 -70.75 26.12
N PRO A 5 43.53 -70.85 26.30
CA PRO A 5 42.56 -70.34 25.33
C PRO A 5 42.21 -68.88 25.63
N VAL A 6 42.16 -68.06 24.58
CA VAL A 6 41.72 -66.65 24.62
C VAL A 6 40.19 -66.62 24.64
N SER A 7 39.63 -65.99 25.68
CA SER A 7 38.19 -65.72 25.80
C SER A 7 37.85 -64.44 25.02
N CYS A 8 36.91 -64.55 24.08
CA CYS A 8 36.43 -63.42 23.27
C CYS A 8 35.18 -62.86 23.94
N SER A 9 35.30 -61.71 24.62
CA SER A 9 34.17 -61.00 25.22
C SER A 9 33.38 -60.24 24.17
N LEU A 10 32.11 -60.62 24.00
CA LEU A 10 31.14 -59.94 23.15
C LEU A 10 30.71 -58.62 23.83
N ILE A 11 31.15 -57.48 23.31
CA ILE A 11 30.65 -56.16 23.73
C ILE A 11 29.36 -55.89 22.94
N SER A 12 28.23 -55.95 23.61
CA SER A 12 26.93 -55.53 23.07
C SER A 12 26.89 -54.01 22.96
N LEU A 13 27.02 -53.50 21.73
CA LEU A 13 26.84 -52.10 21.39
C LEU A 13 25.34 -51.77 21.41
N LEU A 14 24.84 -51.20 22.52
CA LEU A 14 23.50 -50.61 22.56
C LEU A 14 23.50 -49.37 21.66
N GLY A 15 22.85 -49.47 20.50
CA GLY A 15 22.58 -48.34 19.63
C GLY A 15 21.59 -47.38 20.30
N VAL A 16 22.08 -46.23 20.77
CA VAL A 16 21.24 -45.10 21.15
C VAL A 16 20.77 -44.45 19.85
N THR A 17 19.56 -44.80 19.40
CA THR A 17 18.87 -44.02 18.36
C THR A 17 18.41 -42.72 19.01
N ALA A 18 19.13 -41.62 18.76
CA ALA A 18 18.61 -40.30 19.04
C ALA A 18 17.35 -40.09 18.19
N PRO A 19 16.19 -39.74 18.77
CA PRO A 19 15.03 -39.41 17.95
C PRO A 19 15.40 -38.19 17.09
N THR A 20 15.18 -38.30 15.79
CA THR A 20 15.17 -37.14 14.89
C THR A 20 14.06 -36.22 15.35
N THR A 21 14.39 -35.16 16.09
CA THR A 21 13.46 -34.10 16.43
C THR A 21 13.08 -33.39 15.13
N LEU A 22 11.88 -33.67 14.61
CA LEU A 22 11.30 -32.83 13.56
C LEU A 22 11.18 -31.42 14.15
N ALA A 23 11.73 -30.42 13.47
CA ALA A 23 11.59 -29.04 13.90
C ALA A 23 10.09 -28.71 13.95
N GLN A 24 9.59 -28.30 15.12
CA GLN A 24 8.18 -27.95 15.27
C GLN A 24 7.90 -26.65 14.52
N PRO A 25 6.83 -26.57 13.73
CA PRO A 25 6.53 -25.39 12.92
C PRO A 25 6.25 -24.17 13.83
N ILE A 26 5.64 -24.38 14.99
CA ILE A 26 5.46 -23.36 16.04
C ILE A 26 6.17 -23.82 17.31
N THR A 27 7.03 -22.97 17.86
CA THR A 27 7.76 -23.23 19.11
C THR A 27 7.59 -22.04 20.05
N PRO A 28 7.09 -22.21 21.29
CA PRO A 28 6.96 -21.11 22.24
C PRO A 28 8.33 -20.59 22.69
N ALA A 29 8.44 -19.29 22.96
CA ALA A 29 9.67 -18.72 23.50
C ALA A 29 9.81 -19.05 25.00
N GLN A 30 11.05 -19.30 25.45
CA GLN A 30 11.37 -19.49 26.88
C GLN A 30 11.75 -18.17 27.55
N ASP A 31 10.87 -17.18 27.49
CA ASP A 31 11.14 -15.80 27.92
C ASP A 31 10.24 -15.31 29.07
N GLY A 32 9.47 -16.22 29.66
CA GLY A 32 8.54 -15.90 30.77
C GLY A 32 7.15 -15.42 30.32
N THR A 33 6.89 -15.27 29.02
CA THR A 33 5.54 -14.92 28.51
C THR A 33 4.49 -15.98 28.88
N GLY A 34 4.91 -17.24 29.00
CA GLY A 34 4.04 -18.35 29.39
C GLY A 34 3.16 -18.89 28.25
N THR A 35 3.55 -18.70 26.99
CA THR A 35 2.84 -19.29 25.84
C THR A 35 2.93 -20.81 25.89
N ILE A 36 1.78 -21.47 25.70
CA ILE A 36 1.66 -22.93 25.66
C ILE A 36 1.11 -23.33 24.30
N ILE A 37 1.76 -24.31 23.66
CA ILE A 37 1.33 -24.88 22.38
C ILE A 37 0.88 -26.32 22.62
N ASN A 38 -0.40 -26.59 22.41
CA ASN A 38 -0.95 -27.94 22.42
C ASN A 38 -1.19 -28.37 20.98
N GLN A 39 -0.35 -29.27 20.48
CA GLN A 39 -0.52 -29.81 19.13
C GLN A 39 -1.47 -31.01 19.16
N ASN A 40 -2.47 -30.98 18.29
CA ASN A 40 -3.36 -32.10 17.98
C ASN A 40 -3.36 -32.28 16.46
N ASP A 41 -2.62 -33.29 15.99
CA ASP A 41 -2.32 -33.50 14.57
C ASP A 41 -1.76 -32.23 13.91
N ASP A 42 -2.46 -31.69 12.91
CA ASP A 42 -2.08 -30.48 12.16
C ASP A 42 -2.59 -29.17 12.81
N ARG A 43 -3.27 -29.25 13.95
CA ARG A 43 -3.77 -28.09 14.70
C ARG A 43 -2.88 -27.78 15.91
N PHE A 44 -2.50 -26.51 16.04
CA PHE A 44 -1.72 -25.96 17.15
C PHE A 44 -2.60 -25.00 17.95
N ASP A 45 -3.12 -25.47 19.09
CA ASP A 45 -3.88 -24.62 20.00
C ASP A 45 -2.93 -23.82 20.89
N ILE A 46 -2.99 -22.51 20.75
CA ILE A 46 -2.15 -21.52 21.43
C ILE A 46 -2.93 -21.01 22.64
N THR A 47 -2.40 -21.29 23.83
CA THR A 47 -3.01 -20.98 25.12
C THR A 47 -1.97 -20.40 26.09
N GLY A 48 -2.37 -20.13 27.33
CA GLY A 48 -1.49 -19.50 28.32
C GLY A 48 -1.25 -18.04 27.97
N GLY A 49 0.01 -17.60 27.99
CA GLY A 49 0.40 -16.23 27.70
C GLY A 49 0.31 -15.31 28.92
N SER A 50 0.61 -14.03 28.68
CA SER A 50 0.61 -12.97 29.70
C SER A 50 -0.50 -11.97 29.43
N LEU A 51 -1.16 -11.47 30.48
CA LEU A 51 -2.25 -10.49 30.36
C LEU A 51 -1.75 -9.07 30.63
N GLY A 52 -2.34 -8.12 29.88
CA GLY A 52 -2.28 -6.70 30.19
C GLY A 52 -2.83 -6.37 31.58
N GLY A 53 -2.47 -5.21 32.13
CA GLY A 53 -2.96 -4.76 33.44
C GLY A 53 -4.49 -4.61 33.51
N ASP A 54 -5.11 -4.27 32.38
CA ASP A 54 -6.56 -4.17 32.19
C ASP A 54 -7.23 -5.51 31.82
N ARG A 55 -6.42 -6.56 31.60
CA ARG A 55 -6.84 -7.91 31.19
C ARG A 55 -7.62 -7.94 29.87
N SER A 56 -7.46 -6.92 29.02
CA SER A 56 -8.06 -6.84 27.69
C SER A 56 -7.10 -7.31 26.59
N ASN A 57 -5.79 -7.23 26.85
CA ASN A 57 -4.73 -7.66 25.94
C ASN A 57 -4.11 -8.99 26.40
N LEU A 58 -4.00 -9.96 25.50
CA LEU A 58 -3.34 -11.24 25.71
C LEU A 58 -2.08 -11.34 24.84
N PHE A 59 -0.93 -11.62 25.47
CA PHE A 59 0.36 -11.62 24.81
C PHE A 59 0.94 -13.04 24.74
N HIS A 60 1.45 -13.39 23.56
CA HIS A 60 2.17 -14.62 23.27
C HIS A 60 3.54 -14.33 22.68
N SER A 61 4.51 -15.19 22.99
CA SER A 61 5.86 -15.14 22.44
C SER A 61 6.29 -16.50 21.90
N PHE A 62 6.88 -16.47 20.71
CA PHE A 62 7.32 -17.63 19.95
C PHE A 62 8.80 -17.52 19.63
N GLN A 63 9.52 -18.63 19.71
CA GLN A 63 10.85 -18.75 19.11
C GLN A 63 10.70 -18.85 17.58
N GLN A 64 9.70 -19.60 17.12
CA GLN A 64 9.40 -19.79 15.71
C GLN A 64 7.89 -19.88 15.53
N PHE A 65 7.37 -19.29 14.46
CA PHE A 65 5.96 -19.36 14.10
C PHE A 65 5.83 -19.53 12.58
N ASN A 66 5.67 -20.78 12.15
CA ASN A 66 5.47 -21.20 10.77
C ASN A 66 4.23 -22.08 10.68
N LEU A 67 3.67 -22.22 9.48
CA LEU A 67 2.61 -23.18 9.17
C LEU A 67 2.85 -23.79 7.79
N ASP A 68 2.82 -25.11 7.71
CA ASP A 68 2.76 -25.83 6.44
C ASP A 68 1.31 -25.87 5.89
N ALA A 69 1.18 -26.35 4.66
CA ALA A 69 -0.13 -26.63 4.06
C ALA A 69 -0.95 -27.56 4.96
N ASN A 70 -2.22 -27.20 5.19
CA ASN A 70 -3.20 -27.89 6.05
C ASN A 70 -3.01 -27.71 7.56
N GLN A 71 -1.94 -27.06 8.01
CA GLN A 71 -1.76 -26.76 9.42
C GLN A 71 -2.61 -25.56 9.86
N THR A 72 -3.04 -25.58 11.12
CA THR A 72 -3.84 -24.51 11.73
C THR A 72 -3.18 -23.99 13.00
N ALA A 73 -2.87 -22.70 13.08
CA ALA A 73 -2.56 -22.03 14.34
C ALA A 73 -3.86 -21.44 14.91
N ASN A 74 -4.35 -21.99 16.02
CA ASN A 74 -5.57 -21.51 16.65
C ASN A 74 -5.26 -20.82 17.99
N PHE A 75 -5.44 -19.50 18.03
CA PHE A 75 -5.35 -18.71 19.25
C PHE A 75 -6.63 -18.84 20.07
N ILE A 76 -6.52 -19.38 21.28
CA ILE A 76 -7.65 -19.52 22.20
C ILE A 76 -7.82 -18.23 22.99
N SER A 77 -8.87 -17.48 22.64
CA SER A 77 -9.29 -16.27 23.31
C SER A 77 -10.30 -16.51 24.44
N ALA A 78 -10.73 -15.43 25.07
CA ALA A 78 -11.86 -15.37 25.99
C ALA A 78 -12.70 -14.10 25.74
N PRO A 79 -13.97 -14.04 26.18
CA PRO A 79 -14.86 -12.90 25.87
C PRO A 79 -14.37 -11.53 26.34
N ASN A 80 -13.53 -11.47 27.38
CA ASN A 80 -12.95 -10.22 27.88
C ASN A 80 -11.69 -9.77 27.13
N ILE A 81 -11.13 -10.62 26.26
CA ILE A 81 -9.92 -10.31 25.49
C ILE A 81 -10.33 -9.58 24.21
N HIS A 82 -9.82 -8.36 24.06
CA HIS A 82 -10.05 -7.53 22.89
C HIS A 82 -8.92 -7.67 21.87
N ASN A 83 -7.68 -7.84 22.33
CA ASN A 83 -6.52 -7.99 21.45
C ASN A 83 -5.65 -9.18 21.87
N ILE A 84 -5.24 -9.97 20.89
CA ILE A 84 -4.20 -10.98 21.02
C ILE A 84 -2.97 -10.49 20.26
N LEU A 85 -1.80 -10.53 20.90
CA LEU A 85 -0.54 -10.08 20.32
C LEU A 85 0.48 -11.22 20.38
N GLY A 86 0.97 -11.66 19.22
CA GLY A 86 1.99 -12.69 19.10
C GLY A 86 3.30 -12.13 18.56
N ARG A 87 4.41 -12.32 19.27
CA ARG A 87 5.76 -11.95 18.78
C ARG A 87 6.62 -13.15 18.43
N VAL A 88 7.45 -13.02 17.40
CA VAL A 88 8.48 -14.00 17.05
C VAL A 88 9.86 -13.44 17.40
N THR A 89 10.59 -14.17 18.23
CA THR A 89 11.86 -13.72 18.84
C THR A 89 13.10 -14.45 18.27
N GLY A 90 12.91 -15.53 17.50
CA GLY A 90 14.02 -16.39 17.09
C GLY A 90 14.82 -15.95 15.88
N GLY A 91 14.56 -14.75 15.35
CA GLY A 91 15.35 -14.14 14.28
C GLY A 91 15.13 -14.70 12.86
N ASN A 92 14.27 -15.70 12.71
CA ASN A 92 13.89 -16.23 11.40
C ASN A 92 12.54 -15.65 10.95
N ALA A 93 12.41 -15.46 9.63
CA ALA A 93 11.14 -15.07 9.04
C ALA A 93 10.07 -16.15 9.23
N SER A 94 8.82 -15.71 9.33
CA SER A 94 7.66 -16.59 9.43
C SER A 94 7.16 -17.00 8.04
N ILE A 95 7.06 -18.30 7.77
CA ILE A 95 6.44 -18.85 6.56
C ILE A 95 5.09 -19.44 6.97
N ILE A 96 4.03 -18.79 6.55
CA ILE A 96 2.65 -19.12 6.89
C ILE A 96 1.95 -19.63 5.63
N ASN A 97 1.80 -20.94 5.51
CA ASN A 97 1.15 -21.59 4.37
C ASN A 97 -0.05 -22.43 4.85
N GLY A 98 -0.76 -21.97 5.88
CA GLY A 98 -1.91 -22.65 6.48
C GLY A 98 -2.93 -21.68 7.07
N LEU A 99 -3.79 -22.16 7.98
CA LEU A 99 -4.87 -21.37 8.58
C LEU A 99 -4.41 -20.70 9.88
N ILE A 100 -4.58 -19.39 10.00
CA ILE A 100 -4.55 -18.69 11.29
C ILE A 100 -5.98 -18.48 11.76
N GLN A 101 -6.29 -18.96 12.97
CA GLN A 101 -7.62 -18.94 13.54
C GLN A 101 -7.61 -18.31 14.94
N VAL A 102 -8.70 -17.63 15.31
CA VAL A 102 -8.98 -17.20 16.68
C VAL A 102 -10.34 -17.78 17.10
N THR A 103 -10.40 -18.45 18.26
CA THR A 103 -11.64 -19.00 18.81
C THR A 103 -11.86 -18.57 20.26
N GLY A 104 -13.09 -18.67 20.77
CA GLY A 104 -13.40 -18.41 22.19
C GLY A 104 -13.64 -16.94 22.57
N GLY A 105 -13.53 -16.01 21.62
CA GLY A 105 -13.79 -14.58 21.81
C GLY A 105 -13.90 -13.84 20.48
N ASN A 106 -14.09 -12.52 20.53
CA ASN A 106 -14.14 -11.62 19.37
C ASN A 106 -12.94 -10.66 19.39
N SER A 107 -11.73 -11.22 19.30
CA SER A 107 -10.49 -10.48 19.52
C SER A 107 -9.78 -10.16 18.22
N ASN A 108 -9.19 -8.97 18.14
CA ASN A 108 -8.22 -8.61 17.12
C ASN A 108 -6.96 -9.46 17.30
N LEU A 109 -6.23 -9.72 16.21
CA LEU A 109 -4.97 -10.45 16.24
C LEU A 109 -3.84 -9.63 15.61
N TYR A 110 -2.78 -9.41 16.37
CA TYR A 110 -1.57 -8.71 15.94
C TYR A 110 -0.39 -9.68 15.97
N LEU A 111 0.32 -9.82 14.85
CA LEU A 111 1.54 -10.62 14.74
C LEU A 111 2.74 -9.72 14.41
N ILE A 112 3.83 -9.87 15.16
CA ILE A 112 5.07 -9.11 14.96
C ILE A 112 6.26 -10.05 14.77
N ASN A 113 6.94 -9.92 13.64
CA ASN A 113 8.20 -10.61 13.35
C ASN A 113 9.15 -9.69 12.56
N PRO A 114 10.15 -9.06 13.22
CA PRO A 114 11.11 -8.18 12.56
C PRO A 114 11.89 -8.82 11.41
N ALA A 115 12.04 -10.15 11.40
CA ALA A 115 12.79 -10.87 10.37
C ALA A 115 12.02 -11.01 9.04
N GLY A 116 10.69 -10.83 9.05
CA GLY A 116 9.84 -10.95 7.87
C GLY A 116 8.70 -11.95 8.02
N VAL A 117 7.69 -11.83 7.17
CA VAL A 117 6.54 -12.75 7.10
C VAL A 117 6.18 -13.04 5.65
N ILE A 118 6.00 -14.31 5.31
CA ILE A 118 5.49 -14.78 4.02
C ILE A 118 4.17 -15.51 4.27
N PHE A 119 3.10 -15.05 3.64
CA PHE A 119 1.87 -15.82 3.47
C PHE A 119 1.93 -16.56 2.14
N GLY A 120 2.01 -17.89 2.22
CA GLY A 120 2.03 -18.78 1.06
C GLY A 120 0.64 -18.95 0.41
N PRO A 121 0.54 -19.66 -0.72
CA PRO A 121 -0.71 -19.78 -1.48
C PRO A 121 -1.89 -20.40 -0.71
N ASN A 122 -1.61 -21.21 0.31
CA ASN A 122 -2.62 -21.84 1.15
C ASN A 122 -2.90 -21.07 2.44
N ALA A 123 -2.26 -19.90 2.65
CA ALA A 123 -2.52 -19.06 3.80
C ALA A 123 -3.97 -18.57 3.78
N ARG A 124 -4.66 -18.69 4.92
CA ARG A 124 -6.03 -18.23 5.15
C ARG A 124 -6.17 -17.67 6.55
N LEU A 125 -7.16 -16.80 6.75
CA LEU A 125 -7.53 -16.25 8.05
C LEU A 125 -8.94 -16.73 8.42
N ASP A 126 -9.13 -17.09 9.69
CA ASP A 126 -10.42 -17.28 10.36
C ASP A 126 -10.36 -16.52 11.69
N VAL A 127 -10.36 -15.20 11.57
CA VAL A 127 -10.24 -14.25 12.68
C VAL A 127 -11.56 -13.49 12.78
N PRO A 128 -12.20 -13.45 13.96
CA PRO A 128 -13.53 -12.89 14.12
C PRO A 128 -13.56 -11.36 14.13
N ALA A 129 -12.39 -10.72 14.31
CA ALA A 129 -12.21 -9.27 14.26
C ALA A 129 -10.97 -8.92 13.41
N SER A 130 -10.41 -7.73 13.59
CA SER A 130 -9.33 -7.19 12.75
C SER A 130 -8.00 -7.95 12.89
N PHE A 131 -7.24 -8.04 11.80
CA PHE A 131 -5.94 -8.71 11.74
C PHE A 131 -4.84 -7.75 11.29
N SER A 132 -3.73 -7.74 12.03
CA SER A 132 -2.54 -7.02 11.61
C SER A 132 -1.28 -7.85 11.74
N VAL A 133 -0.39 -7.69 10.77
CA VAL A 133 0.92 -8.31 10.74
C VAL A 133 1.98 -7.28 10.40
N THR A 134 3.07 -7.28 11.17
CA THR A 134 4.12 -6.28 11.04
C THR A 134 5.53 -6.84 11.19
N THR A 135 6.49 -6.24 10.47
CA THR A 135 7.94 -6.45 10.71
C THR A 135 8.55 -5.34 11.55
N ALA A 136 7.72 -4.54 12.21
CA ALA A 136 8.16 -3.60 13.22
C ALA A 136 8.94 -4.29 14.34
N THR A 137 9.70 -3.48 15.08
CA THR A 137 10.39 -3.86 16.32
C THR A 137 9.54 -3.67 17.56
N GLY A 138 8.43 -2.94 17.46
CA GLY A 138 7.47 -2.84 18.56
C GLY A 138 6.09 -2.35 18.15
N ILE A 139 5.11 -2.62 19.00
CA ILE A 139 3.70 -2.17 18.89
C ILE A 139 3.40 -1.23 20.07
N GLY A 140 2.92 -0.02 19.78
CA GLY A 140 2.67 1.02 20.77
C GLY A 140 1.37 0.82 21.55
N PHE A 141 1.38 1.21 22.82
CA PHE A 141 0.24 1.28 23.74
C PHE A 141 0.33 2.60 24.52
N GLY A 142 -0.14 3.69 23.93
CA GLY A 142 0.06 5.03 24.48
C GLY A 142 1.57 5.36 24.53
N ASN A 143 2.14 5.50 25.74
CA ASN A 143 3.56 5.76 25.93
C ASN A 143 4.42 4.49 26.09
N ASN A 144 3.78 3.31 26.16
CA ASN A 144 4.45 2.02 26.34
C ASN A 144 4.56 1.27 25.02
N TRP A 145 5.45 0.28 24.96
CA TRP A 145 5.71 -0.49 23.76
C TRP A 145 5.78 -1.98 24.07
N PHE A 146 5.04 -2.76 23.29
CA PHE A 146 5.23 -4.20 23.19
C PHE A 146 6.43 -4.45 22.27
N GLU A 147 7.57 -4.80 22.86
CA GLU A 147 8.84 -5.01 22.17
C GLU A 147 8.88 -6.40 21.52
N ALA A 148 9.26 -6.44 20.24
CA ALA A 148 9.49 -7.70 19.52
C ALA A 148 10.71 -8.44 20.08
N ILE A 149 11.72 -7.71 20.58
CA ILE A 149 12.98 -8.25 21.10
C ILE A 149 13.20 -7.73 22.51
N GLY A 150 13.57 -8.63 23.44
CA GLY A 150 13.82 -8.28 24.84
C GLY A 150 12.64 -8.54 25.76
N SER A 151 12.68 -7.95 26.96
CA SER A 151 11.64 -8.12 27.98
C SER A 151 10.49 -7.13 27.81
N ASN A 152 9.26 -7.57 28.09
CA ASN A 152 8.08 -6.72 28.11
C ASN A 152 7.50 -6.56 29.51
N ASP A 153 7.05 -5.35 29.84
CA ASP A 153 6.23 -5.10 31.03
C ASP A 153 4.74 -5.16 30.66
N TYR A 154 4.21 -6.38 30.57
CA TYR A 154 2.83 -6.64 30.15
C TYR A 154 1.80 -5.85 30.96
N ARG A 155 2.05 -5.59 32.25
CA ARG A 155 1.10 -4.90 33.13
C ARG A 155 0.82 -3.46 32.68
N ASN A 156 1.76 -2.84 31.96
CA ASN A 156 1.64 -1.47 31.46
C ASN A 156 1.18 -1.39 29.98
N LEU A 157 1.02 -2.52 29.30
CA LEU A 157 0.50 -2.61 27.93
C LEU A 157 -1.04 -2.71 27.96
N VAL A 158 -1.68 -1.60 28.31
CA VAL A 158 -3.13 -1.46 28.48
C VAL A 158 -3.75 -0.60 27.38
N GLY A 159 -5.04 -0.79 27.10
CA GLY A 159 -5.74 -0.12 26.01
C GLY A 159 -5.49 -0.75 24.64
N THR A 160 -5.64 0.01 23.57
CA THR A 160 -5.54 -0.49 22.19
C THR A 160 -4.15 -0.21 21.59
N PRO A 161 -3.67 -1.08 20.68
CA PRO A 161 -2.50 -0.79 19.85
C PRO A 161 -2.63 0.56 19.15
N SER A 162 -1.55 1.36 19.16
CA SER A 162 -1.55 2.75 18.67
C SER A 162 -0.49 3.06 17.62
N GLY A 163 0.40 2.12 17.30
CA GLY A 163 1.45 2.35 16.32
C GLY A 163 2.46 1.21 16.18
N TYR A 164 3.31 1.32 15.17
CA TYR A 164 4.41 0.43 14.86
C TYR A 164 5.72 1.22 14.87
N ARG A 165 6.78 0.65 15.44
CA ARG A 165 8.12 1.27 15.46
C ARG A 165 9.16 0.39 14.80
N PHE A 166 9.97 0.96 13.92
CA PHE A 166 10.96 0.27 13.10
C PHE A 166 12.39 0.65 13.51
N ASP A 167 12.83 0.29 14.72
CA ASP A 167 14.17 0.62 15.26
C ASP A 167 15.32 -0.20 14.63
N VAL A 168 15.24 -0.52 13.34
CA VAL A 168 16.27 -1.23 12.57
C VAL A 168 16.57 -0.44 11.31
N SER A 169 17.81 -0.54 10.80
CA SER A 169 18.20 0.18 9.58
C SER A 169 17.52 -0.33 8.31
N GLN A 170 17.10 -1.60 8.30
CA GLN A 170 16.46 -2.25 7.17
C GLN A 170 15.37 -3.18 7.70
N PRO A 171 14.11 -2.73 7.82
CA PRO A 171 13.06 -3.60 8.31
C PRO A 171 12.76 -4.78 7.39
N GLY A 172 12.31 -5.90 7.95
CA GLY A 172 11.97 -7.11 7.19
C GLY A 172 10.78 -6.90 6.24
N ALA A 173 10.58 -7.85 5.32
CA ALA A 173 9.48 -7.78 4.35
C ALA A 173 8.23 -8.55 4.80
N VAL A 174 7.06 -8.08 4.38
CA VAL A 174 5.80 -8.84 4.39
C VAL A 174 5.42 -9.18 2.95
N VAL A 175 5.20 -10.46 2.67
CA VAL A 175 4.81 -10.93 1.34
C VAL A 175 3.53 -11.74 1.45
N ASN A 176 2.50 -11.38 0.70
CA ASN A 176 1.28 -12.16 0.58
C ASN A 176 1.13 -12.75 -0.82
N THR A 177 1.00 -14.08 -0.88
CA THR A 177 0.61 -14.85 -2.07
C THR A 177 -0.65 -15.69 -1.84
N GLY A 178 -1.20 -15.64 -0.62
CA GLY A 178 -2.40 -16.37 -0.21
C GLY A 178 -3.68 -15.56 -0.34
N ASN A 179 -4.74 -16.04 0.30
CA ASN A 179 -6.02 -15.33 0.39
C ASN A 179 -6.28 -14.96 1.84
N LEU A 180 -6.13 -13.68 2.15
CA LEU A 180 -6.32 -13.12 3.49
C LEU A 180 -7.65 -12.38 3.50
N GLY A 181 -8.71 -13.08 3.90
CA GLY A 181 -10.06 -12.54 4.04
C GLY A 181 -10.47 -12.36 5.50
N LEU A 182 -11.19 -11.28 5.81
CA LEU A 182 -11.82 -11.05 7.10
C LEU A 182 -13.34 -10.91 6.96
N SER A 183 -14.01 -10.91 8.11
CA SER A 183 -15.45 -10.62 8.17
C SER A 183 -15.75 -9.16 7.79
N PRO A 184 -16.98 -8.85 7.33
CA PRO A 184 -17.32 -7.50 6.91
C PRO A 184 -17.10 -6.44 8.00
N GLY A 185 -16.56 -5.28 7.61
CA GLY A 185 -16.33 -4.14 8.49
C GLY A 185 -15.05 -4.22 9.34
N GLU A 186 -14.22 -5.26 9.18
CA GLU A 186 -12.98 -5.43 9.93
C GLU A 186 -11.75 -4.89 9.17
N ASP A 187 -10.65 -4.64 9.88
CA ASP A 187 -9.44 -4.08 9.30
C ASP A 187 -8.36 -5.16 9.07
N LEU A 188 -7.77 -5.16 7.87
CA LEU A 188 -6.64 -5.99 7.47
C LEU A 188 -5.42 -5.11 7.21
N THR A 189 -4.40 -5.23 8.06
CA THR A 189 -3.19 -4.38 7.98
C THR A 189 -1.92 -5.20 7.79
N LEU A 190 -1.24 -5.00 6.65
CA LEU A 190 0.08 -5.55 6.35
C LEU A 190 1.12 -4.42 6.42
N THR A 191 2.12 -4.55 7.30
CA THR A 191 3.11 -3.49 7.50
C THR A 191 4.53 -4.04 7.54
N GLY A 192 5.48 -3.38 6.87
CA GLY A 192 6.88 -3.79 6.98
C GLY A 192 7.86 -2.84 6.30
N GLY A 193 9.11 -3.26 6.16
CA GLY A 193 10.10 -2.51 5.38
C GLY A 193 9.80 -2.54 3.89
N THR A 194 9.38 -3.70 3.42
CA THR A 194 8.80 -3.88 2.09
C THR A 194 7.53 -4.67 2.26
N VAL A 195 6.45 -4.26 1.59
CA VAL A 195 5.20 -5.02 1.58
C VAL A 195 4.84 -5.35 0.14
N ILE A 196 4.65 -6.63 -0.16
CA ILE A 196 4.22 -7.10 -1.47
C ILE A 196 2.95 -7.92 -1.32
N ASN A 197 1.89 -7.52 -2.03
CA ASN A 197 0.72 -8.36 -2.27
C ASN A 197 0.72 -8.85 -3.71
N THR A 198 0.65 -10.16 -3.92
CA THR A 198 0.31 -10.78 -5.21
C THR A 198 -0.85 -11.77 -5.07
N GLY A 199 -1.42 -11.89 -3.88
CA GLY A 199 -2.59 -12.72 -3.58
C GLY A 199 -3.86 -11.90 -3.44
N GLU A 200 -4.81 -12.42 -2.68
CA GLU A 200 -6.11 -11.80 -2.43
C GLU A 200 -6.13 -11.19 -1.03
N LEU A 201 -6.59 -9.94 -0.92
CA LEU A 201 -6.93 -9.28 0.34
C LEU A 201 -8.42 -8.93 0.31
N SER A 202 -9.21 -9.35 1.30
CA SER A 202 -10.64 -9.08 1.30
C SER A 202 -11.17 -8.71 2.68
N THR A 203 -11.87 -7.58 2.78
CA THR A 203 -12.65 -7.20 3.97
C THR A 203 -13.84 -6.34 3.55
N PRO A 204 -15.01 -6.95 3.26
CA PRO A 204 -16.15 -6.23 2.71
C PRO A 204 -16.61 -5.06 3.59
N GLY A 205 -16.61 -3.83 3.04
CA GLY A 205 -16.93 -2.60 3.77
C GLY A 205 -15.98 -2.24 4.92
N GLY A 206 -14.88 -2.99 5.10
CA GLY A 206 -13.84 -2.74 6.08
C GLY A 206 -12.66 -1.98 5.46
N ARG A 207 -11.47 -2.13 6.05
CA ARG A 207 -10.26 -1.44 5.58
C ARG A 207 -9.11 -2.39 5.24
N VAL A 208 -8.49 -2.22 4.08
CA VAL A 208 -7.19 -2.84 3.77
C VAL A 208 -6.10 -1.79 3.84
N THR A 209 -5.03 -2.06 4.60
CA THR A 209 -3.85 -1.20 4.66
C THR A 209 -2.58 -1.98 4.32
N ILE A 210 -1.89 -1.56 3.27
CA ILE A 210 -0.53 -1.99 2.90
C ILE A 210 0.39 -0.81 3.19
N ALA A 211 1.24 -0.92 4.21
CA ALA A 211 2.11 0.19 4.63
C ALA A 211 3.58 -0.24 4.70
N ALA A 212 4.43 0.40 3.90
CA ALA A 212 5.86 0.19 3.91
C ALA A 212 6.57 1.35 4.62
N ALA A 213 7.48 1.04 5.53
CA ALA A 213 8.24 1.98 6.33
C ALA A 213 9.74 1.84 6.10
N GLU A 214 10.48 2.93 6.26
CA GLU A 214 11.93 2.93 6.30
C GLU A 214 12.46 2.62 7.71
N GLY A 215 13.76 2.39 7.79
CA GLY A 215 14.41 2.14 9.07
C GLY A 215 14.47 3.41 9.93
N GLY A 216 14.04 3.30 11.18
CA GLY A 216 13.91 4.41 12.12
C GLY A 216 12.50 5.00 12.17
N ASP A 217 11.57 4.55 11.33
CA ASP A 217 10.22 5.10 11.27
C ASP A 217 9.33 4.65 12.44
N ILE A 218 8.39 5.51 12.82
CA ILE A 218 7.24 5.20 13.66
C ILE A 218 5.99 5.46 12.84
N LEU A 219 5.19 4.43 12.58
CA LEU A 219 3.88 4.51 11.98
C LEU A 219 2.81 4.57 13.06
N ARG A 220 1.94 5.59 13.05
CA ARG A 220 0.81 5.66 13.99
C ARG A 220 -0.44 5.02 13.39
N ILE A 221 -1.19 4.25 14.17
CA ILE A 221 -2.45 3.65 13.72
C ILE A 221 -3.59 4.57 14.16
N SER A 222 -4.48 4.92 13.23
CA SER A 222 -5.68 5.69 13.56
C SER A 222 -6.57 4.88 14.51
N GLN A 223 -7.14 5.54 15.51
CA GLN A 223 -8.04 4.91 16.47
C GLN A 223 -9.48 5.31 16.16
N PRO A 224 -10.45 4.37 16.12
CA PRO A 224 -11.86 4.72 15.94
C PRO A 224 -12.30 5.80 16.94
N GLY A 225 -12.90 6.88 16.43
CA GLY A 225 -13.38 8.01 17.24
C GLY A 225 -12.35 9.11 17.55
N HIS A 226 -11.11 8.99 17.09
CA HIS A 226 -10.11 10.05 17.16
C HIS A 226 -9.77 10.53 15.74
N LEU A 227 -9.90 11.83 15.49
CA LEU A 227 -9.27 12.46 14.32
C LEU A 227 -7.77 12.48 14.59
N LEU A 228 -6.96 11.58 14.00
CA LEU A 228 -5.56 11.83 13.58
C LEU A 228 -4.87 10.56 13.00
N ASN A 229 -4.55 10.67 11.71
CA ASN A 229 -3.34 10.38 10.90
C ASN A 229 -2.54 9.07 11.09
N LEU A 230 -2.24 8.42 9.96
CA LEU A 230 -1.06 7.57 9.83
C LEU A 230 0.13 8.51 9.61
N GLU A 231 0.89 8.79 10.66
CA GLU A 231 2.10 9.62 10.60
C GLU A 231 3.32 8.71 10.59
N ILE A 232 4.30 9.00 9.72
CA ILE A 232 5.66 8.45 9.82
C ILE A 232 6.54 9.49 10.49
N SER A 233 7.13 9.15 11.63
CA SER A 233 8.12 10.01 12.30
C SER A 233 9.44 9.26 12.50
N ASN A 234 10.56 9.93 12.27
CA ASN A 234 11.90 9.37 12.49
C ASN A 234 12.20 9.26 14.01
N GLY A 235 12.08 8.05 14.56
CA GLY A 235 12.37 7.68 15.94
C GLY A 235 13.84 7.31 16.25
N GLY A 236 14.69 7.22 15.22
CA GLY A 236 16.11 6.90 15.33
C GLY A 236 16.41 5.40 15.50
N VAL A 237 17.55 4.93 14.97
CA VAL A 237 17.93 3.50 15.00
C VAL A 237 18.62 3.17 16.33
N ARG A 238 18.08 2.20 17.09
CA ARG A 238 18.73 1.66 18.29
C ARG A 238 19.64 0.48 17.89
N GLN A 239 20.91 0.49 18.30
CA GLN A 239 21.81 -0.67 18.14
C GLN A 239 21.36 -1.78 19.10
N GLN A 240 20.43 -2.64 18.66
CA GLN A 240 20.05 -3.86 19.37
C GLN A 240 20.75 -5.08 18.72
N GLU A 241 20.95 -6.15 19.49
CA GLU A 241 21.69 -7.36 19.07
C GLU A 241 21.30 -7.82 17.67
N GLN A 242 22.32 -8.14 16.85
CA GLN A 242 22.25 -8.36 15.40
C GLN A 242 21.24 -9.45 14.99
N ILE A 243 19.97 -9.08 14.81
CA ILE A 243 19.10 -9.74 13.84
C ILE A 243 19.34 -9.00 12.54
N THR A 244 19.96 -9.65 11.56
CA THR A 244 20.03 -9.14 10.19
C THR A 244 18.78 -9.61 9.47
N PRO A 245 17.82 -8.72 9.15
CA PRO A 245 16.64 -9.12 8.40
C PRO A 245 17.06 -9.72 7.06
N ILE A 246 16.39 -10.79 6.66
CA ILE A 246 16.67 -11.43 5.37
C ILE A 246 16.10 -10.51 4.28
N THR A 247 16.93 -10.18 3.28
CA THR A 247 16.46 -9.37 2.15
C THR A 247 15.33 -10.10 1.43
N LEU A 248 14.41 -9.37 0.79
CA LEU A 248 13.29 -9.99 0.09
C LEU A 248 13.71 -11.03 -0.98
N PRO A 249 14.78 -10.81 -1.79
CA PRO A 249 15.36 -11.88 -2.59
C PRO A 249 15.82 -13.11 -1.80
N GLY A 250 16.42 -12.92 -0.62
CA GLY A 250 16.74 -14.00 0.30
C GLY A 250 15.48 -14.70 0.82
N LEU A 251 14.42 -13.96 1.11
CA LEU A 251 13.15 -14.47 1.62
C LEU A 251 12.44 -15.37 0.58
N LEU A 252 12.40 -14.93 -0.68
CA LEU A 252 11.82 -15.67 -1.81
C LEU A 252 12.66 -16.88 -2.24
N THR A 253 13.93 -16.96 -1.81
CA THR A 253 14.82 -18.11 -2.05
C THR A 253 15.00 -18.99 -0.82
N ALA A 254 14.10 -18.86 0.17
CA ALA A 254 14.10 -19.61 1.42
C ALA A 254 15.41 -19.49 2.24
N GLY A 255 16.03 -18.30 2.24
CA GLY A 255 17.22 -17.99 3.04
C GLY A 255 18.51 -18.67 2.57
N ASN A 256 18.54 -19.24 1.36
CA ASN A 256 19.74 -19.90 0.85
C ASN A 256 20.77 -18.84 0.45
N ALA A 257 21.81 -18.63 1.28
CA ALA A 257 22.86 -17.61 1.12
C ALA A 257 23.68 -17.69 -0.19
N ASN A 258 23.36 -18.64 -1.07
CA ASN A 258 23.96 -18.82 -2.40
C ASN A 258 23.03 -18.37 -3.54
N SER A 259 21.87 -17.77 -3.26
CA SER A 259 21.01 -17.20 -4.31
C SER A 259 21.60 -15.87 -4.78
N HIS A 260 22.07 -15.83 -6.02
CA HIS A 260 22.63 -14.63 -6.67
C HIS A 260 21.59 -13.54 -6.98
N ALA A 261 20.43 -13.55 -6.31
CA ALA A 261 19.40 -12.54 -6.51
C ALA A 261 19.77 -11.28 -5.70
N THR A 262 20.13 -10.22 -6.41
CA THR A 262 20.59 -8.94 -5.85
C THR A 262 19.55 -7.83 -5.97
N GLY A 263 18.37 -8.13 -6.51
CA GLY A 263 17.30 -7.17 -6.71
C GLY A 263 16.01 -7.85 -7.14
N MET A 264 15.00 -7.04 -7.37
CA MET A 264 13.72 -7.44 -7.94
C MET A 264 13.44 -6.61 -9.18
N ALA A 265 12.76 -7.19 -10.14
CA ALA A 265 12.15 -6.51 -11.27
C ALA A 265 10.71 -7.01 -11.41
N VAL A 266 9.92 -6.33 -12.22
CA VAL A 266 8.62 -6.81 -12.66
C VAL A 266 8.81 -7.21 -14.11
N ASN A 267 8.30 -8.37 -14.52
CA ASN A 267 8.37 -8.81 -15.92
C ASN A 267 7.19 -8.25 -16.72
N GLU A 268 7.20 -8.48 -18.04
CA GLU A 268 6.16 -8.09 -19.02
C GLU A 268 4.73 -8.61 -18.73
N SER A 269 4.54 -9.39 -17.67
CA SER A 269 3.24 -9.87 -17.21
C SER A 269 2.87 -9.37 -15.82
N GLY A 270 3.53 -8.31 -15.32
CA GLY A 270 3.29 -7.76 -14.00
C GLY A 270 3.76 -8.63 -12.83
N GLN A 271 4.51 -9.71 -13.07
CA GLN A 271 5.01 -10.60 -12.02
C GLN A 271 6.33 -10.09 -11.45
N VAL A 272 6.41 -10.04 -10.11
CA VAL A 272 7.66 -9.72 -9.41
C VAL A 272 8.66 -10.87 -9.58
N MET A 273 9.77 -10.59 -10.25
CA MET A 273 10.89 -11.49 -10.51
C MET A 273 12.14 -11.09 -9.73
N LEU A 274 12.99 -12.07 -9.40
CA LEU A 274 14.31 -11.84 -8.82
C LEU A 274 15.35 -11.52 -9.91
N THR A 275 16.19 -10.51 -9.72
CA THR A 275 17.28 -10.13 -10.64
C THR A 275 18.66 -10.42 -10.07
N ASN A 276 19.60 -10.86 -10.91
CA ASN A 276 21.01 -11.09 -10.55
C ASN A 276 21.93 -10.01 -11.13
N SER A 277 22.83 -9.45 -10.32
CA SER A 277 23.81 -8.41 -10.67
C SER A 277 24.83 -8.81 -11.75
N GLY A 278 24.78 -10.03 -12.30
CA GLY A 278 25.67 -10.50 -13.37
C GLY A 278 25.22 -10.21 -14.81
N SER A 279 23.95 -9.86 -15.06
CA SER A 279 23.47 -9.61 -16.43
C SER A 279 23.68 -8.15 -16.83
N ARG A 280 24.79 -7.89 -17.54
CA ARG A 280 25.07 -6.59 -18.19
C ARG A 280 24.15 -6.40 -19.40
N ASN A 281 22.86 -6.15 -19.16
CA ASN A 281 21.99 -5.57 -20.16
C ASN A 281 21.88 -4.06 -19.85
N PRO A 282 22.16 -3.13 -20.80
CA PRO A 282 22.08 -1.69 -20.54
C PRO A 282 20.69 -1.21 -20.07
N VAL A 283 19.65 -2.04 -20.24
CA VAL A 283 18.27 -1.75 -19.83
C VAL A 283 18.04 -1.97 -18.32
N SER A 284 18.81 -2.84 -17.65
CA SER A 284 18.57 -3.25 -16.25
C SER A 284 19.34 -2.44 -15.18
N GLN A 285 20.07 -1.38 -15.56
CA GLN A 285 20.59 -0.42 -14.57
C GLN A 285 19.56 0.64 -14.14
N ARG A 286 18.51 0.87 -14.95
CA ARG A 286 17.44 1.84 -14.66
C ARG A 286 16.33 1.31 -13.75
N ASN A 287 16.26 -0.01 -13.58
CA ASN A 287 15.19 -0.70 -12.84
C ASN A 287 15.73 -1.42 -11.58
N ARG A 288 16.78 -0.87 -10.95
CA ARG A 288 17.26 -1.39 -9.66
C ARG A 288 16.33 -0.91 -8.55
N VAL A 289 15.45 -1.81 -8.09
CA VAL A 289 14.86 -1.72 -6.76
C VAL A 289 15.99 -1.97 -5.75
N SER A 290 16.66 -0.89 -5.31
CA SER A 290 17.52 -0.96 -4.13
C SER A 290 16.62 -1.29 -2.95
N GLY A 291 16.83 -2.45 -2.32
CA GLY A 291 16.06 -2.95 -1.17
C GLY A 291 16.28 -2.18 0.13
N GLY A 292 16.26 -0.84 0.07
CA GLY A 292 15.94 -0.03 1.25
C GLY A 292 14.47 -0.21 1.62
N GLY A 293 14.11 0.02 2.88
CA GLY A 293 12.72 0.01 3.31
C GLY A 293 11.84 1.04 2.58
N GLY A 294 10.57 1.13 2.95
CA GLY A 294 9.62 2.10 2.39
C GLY A 294 8.95 1.69 1.07
N MET A 295 9.10 0.45 0.61
CA MET A 295 8.48 0.00 -0.66
C MET A 295 7.18 -0.80 -0.48
N ALA A 296 6.09 -0.33 -1.07
CA ALA A 296 4.81 -1.05 -1.14
C ALA A 296 4.47 -1.43 -2.59
N ILE A 297 4.16 -2.70 -2.83
CA ILE A 297 3.72 -3.22 -4.12
C ILE A 297 2.39 -3.95 -3.95
N ALA A 298 1.39 -3.55 -4.72
CA ALA A 298 0.10 -4.24 -4.80
C ALA A 298 -0.15 -4.78 -6.20
N SER A 299 -0.47 -6.06 -6.25
CA SER A 299 -0.92 -6.84 -7.40
C SER A 299 -2.02 -7.82 -6.94
N GLY A 300 -2.71 -8.49 -7.88
CA GLY A 300 -3.84 -9.35 -7.54
C GLY A 300 -5.07 -8.53 -7.13
N ASN A 301 -6.00 -9.11 -6.36
CA ASN A 301 -7.21 -8.39 -5.96
C ASN A 301 -7.16 -7.90 -4.51
N ILE A 302 -7.65 -6.68 -4.31
CA ILE A 302 -7.89 -6.05 -3.03
C ILE A 302 -9.37 -5.65 -3.01
N ASP A 303 -10.18 -6.34 -2.22
CA ASP A 303 -11.62 -6.18 -2.20
C ASP A 303 -12.11 -5.66 -0.84
N THR A 304 -12.59 -4.43 -0.85
CA THR A 304 -13.26 -3.75 0.27
C THR A 304 -14.70 -3.39 -0.09
N SER A 305 -15.24 -3.97 -1.17
CA SER A 305 -16.60 -3.66 -1.61
C SER A 305 -17.62 -3.93 -0.51
N GLY A 306 -18.62 -3.06 -0.39
CA GLY A 306 -19.56 -3.07 0.72
C GLY A 306 -21.00 -3.25 0.28
N GLY A 307 -21.78 -3.97 1.10
CA GLY A 307 -23.23 -4.11 0.88
C GLY A 307 -24.04 -2.83 1.06
N ASN A 308 -23.41 -1.73 1.49
CA ASN A 308 -24.04 -0.41 1.59
C ASN A 308 -23.13 0.69 1.05
N ILE A 309 -22.00 0.95 1.70
CA ILE A 309 -20.94 1.85 1.21
C ILE A 309 -19.68 1.01 1.08
N GLY A 310 -18.87 1.27 0.05
CA GLY A 310 -17.56 0.67 -0.09
C GLY A 310 -16.63 0.97 1.08
N GLY A 311 -15.65 0.11 1.30
CA GLY A 311 -14.65 0.25 2.35
C GLY A 311 -13.49 1.18 1.97
N GLU A 312 -12.38 1.06 2.71
CA GLU A 312 -11.20 1.91 2.52
C GLU A 312 -9.94 1.09 2.16
N VAL A 313 -9.19 1.54 1.15
CA VAL A 313 -7.89 0.95 0.78
C VAL A 313 -6.79 1.99 0.95
N ASN A 314 -5.76 1.66 1.73
CA ASN A 314 -4.55 2.48 1.90
C ASN A 314 -3.32 1.72 1.41
N ILE A 315 -2.57 2.27 0.46
CA ILE A 315 -1.31 1.71 -0.02
C ILE A 315 -0.23 2.78 0.08
N ILE A 316 0.63 2.65 1.09
CA ILE A 316 1.53 3.70 1.56
C ILE A 316 2.97 3.20 1.60
N GLY A 317 3.90 4.05 1.20
CA GLY A 317 5.35 3.84 1.30
C GLY A 317 6.09 5.00 0.66
N SER A 318 7.40 5.13 0.89
CA SER A 318 8.23 6.08 0.16
C SER A 318 8.24 5.81 -1.35
N ARG A 319 8.00 4.54 -1.75
CA ARG A 319 7.79 4.13 -3.14
C ARG A 319 6.61 3.17 -3.24
N VAL A 320 5.65 3.48 -4.11
CA VAL A 320 4.42 2.70 -4.29
C VAL A 320 4.28 2.22 -5.73
N GLY A 321 3.98 0.95 -5.91
CA GLY A 321 3.65 0.35 -7.21
C GLY A 321 2.35 -0.41 -7.20
N ILE A 322 1.45 -0.09 -8.14
CA ILE A 322 0.22 -0.82 -8.40
C ILE A 322 0.36 -1.49 -9.77
N LEU A 323 0.43 -2.83 -9.76
CA LEU A 323 0.87 -3.61 -10.90
C LEU A 323 -0.09 -4.76 -11.14
N ASN A 324 -0.87 -4.68 -12.23
CA ASN A 324 -1.89 -5.68 -12.55
C ASN A 324 -2.78 -5.98 -11.32
N ALA A 325 -3.22 -4.90 -10.65
CA ALA A 325 -4.05 -5.00 -9.46
C ALA A 325 -5.51 -4.69 -9.80
N ASN A 326 -6.43 -5.40 -9.15
CA ASN A 326 -7.84 -5.03 -9.09
C ASN A 326 -8.15 -4.54 -7.67
N ILE A 327 -8.35 -3.23 -7.52
CA ILE A 327 -8.70 -2.62 -6.25
C ILE A 327 -10.18 -2.26 -6.30
N ASN A 328 -11.00 -2.91 -5.48
CA ASN A 328 -12.44 -2.73 -5.45
C ASN A 328 -12.89 -2.15 -4.10
N ALA A 329 -13.43 -0.95 -4.12
CA ALA A 329 -14.06 -0.25 -3.02
C ALA A 329 -15.50 0.19 -3.41
N ASP A 330 -16.19 -0.61 -4.24
CA ASP A 330 -17.56 -0.31 -4.65
C ASP A 330 -18.56 -0.47 -3.49
N GLY A 331 -19.70 0.22 -3.57
CA GLY A 331 -20.81 -0.01 -2.65
C GLY A 331 -22.17 0.18 -3.32
N ILE A 332 -23.20 -0.47 -2.77
CA ILE A 332 -24.56 -0.41 -3.33
C ILE A 332 -25.13 1.02 -3.33
N ASN A 333 -24.92 1.76 -2.24
CA ASN A 333 -25.48 3.08 -1.96
C ASN A 333 -24.40 4.18 -1.86
N GLY A 334 -23.17 3.90 -2.29
CA GLY A 334 -22.05 4.84 -2.25
C GLY A 334 -20.71 4.14 -2.42
N GLY A 335 -19.80 4.75 -3.19
CA GLY A 335 -18.43 4.25 -3.31
C GLY A 335 -17.61 4.48 -2.03
N GLY A 336 -16.54 3.70 -1.88
CA GLY A 336 -15.57 3.80 -0.79
C GLY A 336 -14.43 4.77 -1.06
N ASP A 337 -13.35 4.63 -0.31
CA ASP A 337 -12.16 5.48 -0.37
C ASP A 337 -10.91 4.66 -0.76
N VAL A 338 -10.10 5.16 -1.69
CA VAL A 338 -8.81 4.56 -2.07
C VAL A 338 -7.71 5.61 -2.01
N PHE A 339 -6.66 5.35 -1.24
CA PHE A 339 -5.49 6.22 -1.08
C PHE A 339 -4.21 5.47 -1.46
N ILE A 340 -3.49 5.97 -2.45
CA ILE A 340 -2.29 5.36 -3.00
C ILE A 340 -1.17 6.39 -2.98
N GLY A 341 -0.12 6.10 -2.23
CA GLY A 341 1.05 6.96 -2.11
C GLY A 341 0.86 8.24 -1.31
N GLY A 342 -0.34 8.57 -0.83
CA GLY A 342 -0.56 9.72 0.03
C GLY A 342 -2.03 10.08 0.15
N ASP A 343 -2.30 11.28 0.66
CA ASP A 343 -3.64 11.82 0.81
C ASP A 343 -3.86 13.05 -0.09
N PHE A 344 -5.10 13.56 -0.09
CA PHE A 344 -5.54 14.69 -0.88
C PHE A 344 -4.57 15.86 -0.80
N GLN A 345 -4.06 16.30 -1.95
CA GLN A 345 -3.07 17.38 -2.07
C GLN A 345 -1.83 17.24 -1.16
N GLY A 346 -1.42 16.01 -0.85
CA GLY A 346 -0.27 15.74 -0.01
C GLY A 346 -0.46 16.11 1.45
N SER A 347 -1.71 16.04 1.95
CA SER A 347 -2.00 16.30 3.36
C SER A 347 -1.21 15.37 4.30
N ASP A 348 -0.84 15.86 5.48
CA ASP A 348 -0.12 15.09 6.50
C ASP A 348 -0.96 13.96 7.15
N ARG A 349 -2.20 13.70 6.68
CA ARG A 349 -3.03 12.59 7.19
C ARG A 349 -2.44 11.23 6.86
N LEU A 350 -1.93 11.09 5.64
CA LEU A 350 -1.20 9.92 5.20
C LEU A 350 0.18 10.35 4.71
N PRO A 351 1.21 9.52 4.91
CA PRO A 351 2.55 9.83 4.44
C PRO A 351 2.58 9.90 2.93
N ALA A 352 3.16 10.97 2.39
CA ALA A 352 3.40 11.11 0.97
C ALA A 352 4.58 10.22 0.52
N SER A 353 4.38 9.50 -0.57
CA SER A 353 5.42 8.77 -1.28
C SER A 353 6.31 9.76 -2.04
N GLN A 354 7.53 9.36 -2.37
CA GLN A 354 8.35 10.08 -3.34
C GLN A 354 8.09 9.63 -4.77
N GLN A 355 7.50 8.44 -4.92
CA GLN A 355 7.26 7.86 -6.22
C GLN A 355 6.03 6.96 -6.16
N THR A 356 5.08 7.20 -7.05
CA THR A 356 3.90 6.35 -7.24
C THR A 356 3.79 5.94 -8.71
N VAL A 357 3.75 4.64 -8.98
CA VAL A 357 3.61 4.08 -10.33
C VAL A 357 2.42 3.14 -10.40
N ILE A 358 1.54 3.34 -11.38
CA ILE A 358 0.37 2.51 -11.64
C ILE A 358 0.39 2.10 -13.11
N ASN A 359 0.42 0.80 -13.39
CA ASN A 359 0.49 0.30 -14.77
C ASN A 359 -0.90 0.18 -15.42
N ASN A 360 -0.91 0.02 -16.76
CA ASN A 360 -2.12 -0.03 -17.59
C ASN A 360 -3.06 -1.21 -17.31
N SER A 361 -2.53 -2.28 -16.71
CA SER A 361 -3.29 -3.48 -16.37
C SER A 361 -3.97 -3.37 -15.01
N SER A 362 -3.81 -2.24 -14.31
CA SER A 362 -4.44 -2.02 -13.01
C SER A 362 -5.80 -1.33 -13.15
N PHE A 363 -6.75 -1.78 -12.34
CA PHE A 363 -8.11 -1.25 -12.26
C PHE A 363 -8.45 -0.89 -10.81
N ILE A 364 -8.95 0.32 -10.60
CA ILE A 364 -9.33 0.85 -9.29
C ILE A 364 -10.79 1.29 -9.37
N SER A 365 -11.62 0.77 -8.48
CA SER A 365 -13.07 0.99 -8.48
C SER A 365 -13.51 1.52 -7.13
N ALA A 366 -14.32 2.57 -7.13
CA ALA A 366 -15.00 3.14 -5.99
C ALA A 366 -16.41 3.59 -6.44
N ASN A 367 -17.14 2.72 -7.12
CA ASN A 367 -18.44 3.03 -7.70
C ASN A 367 -19.57 2.96 -6.68
N ALA A 368 -20.60 3.78 -6.89
CA ALA A 368 -21.94 3.51 -6.39
C ALA A 368 -22.69 2.62 -7.39
N LEU A 369 -23.13 1.43 -6.97
CA LEU A 369 -23.69 0.45 -7.90
C LEU A 369 -25.18 0.68 -8.19
N GLU A 370 -25.98 1.05 -7.20
CA GLU A 370 -27.43 1.30 -7.36
C GLU A 370 -27.79 2.75 -7.09
N ASN A 371 -27.39 3.26 -5.93
CA ASN A 371 -27.77 4.57 -5.43
C ASN A 371 -26.55 5.31 -4.86
N GLY A 372 -26.68 6.61 -4.68
CA GLY A 372 -25.64 7.40 -4.01
C GLY A 372 -24.48 7.77 -4.92
N SER A 373 -23.54 8.51 -4.35
CA SER A 373 -22.44 9.08 -5.13
C SER A 373 -21.27 8.13 -5.27
N GLY A 374 -20.52 8.28 -6.36
CA GLY A 374 -19.22 7.66 -6.50
C GLY A 374 -18.31 8.02 -5.33
N GLY A 375 -17.37 7.14 -5.03
CA GLY A 375 -16.42 7.28 -3.95
C GLY A 375 -15.26 8.20 -4.31
N ARG A 376 -14.15 8.02 -3.61
CA ARG A 376 -12.96 8.86 -3.76
C ARG A 376 -11.71 8.02 -4.02
N VAL A 377 -10.92 8.41 -5.01
CA VAL A 377 -9.62 7.81 -5.30
C VAL A 377 -8.56 8.90 -5.32
N ILE A 378 -7.56 8.78 -4.46
CA ILE A 378 -6.43 9.72 -4.37
C ILE A 378 -5.14 8.97 -4.66
N ILE A 379 -4.41 9.46 -5.66
CA ILE A 379 -3.07 9.01 -6.01
C ILE A 379 -2.13 10.19 -5.87
N TRP A 380 -1.18 10.08 -4.95
CA TRP A 380 -0.24 11.16 -4.62
C TRP A 380 1.21 10.68 -4.61
N SER A 381 2.11 11.61 -4.92
CA SER A 381 3.52 11.57 -4.51
C SER A 381 4.09 12.99 -4.41
N ASP A 382 5.06 13.19 -3.52
CA ASP A 382 5.84 14.42 -3.40
C ASP A 382 6.88 14.57 -4.52
N GLY A 383 7.28 13.47 -5.14
CA GLY A 383 8.16 13.47 -6.31
C GLY A 383 7.36 13.21 -7.58
N THR A 384 7.43 11.96 -8.07
CA THR A 384 6.89 11.57 -9.37
C THR A 384 5.71 10.61 -9.28
N THR A 385 4.58 11.00 -9.87
CA THR A 385 3.43 10.11 -10.11
C THR A 385 3.36 9.74 -11.58
N ARG A 386 3.37 8.44 -11.89
CA ARG A 386 3.08 7.90 -13.22
C ARG A 386 1.83 7.03 -13.16
N PHE A 387 0.79 7.47 -13.86
CA PHE A 387 -0.49 6.79 -13.92
C PHE A 387 -0.83 6.36 -15.34
N ASN A 388 -0.87 5.04 -15.55
CA ASN A 388 -1.31 4.42 -16.79
C ASN A 388 -2.58 3.57 -16.61
N GLY A 389 -3.09 3.44 -15.37
CA GLY A 389 -4.18 2.52 -15.03
C GLY A 389 -5.57 3.02 -15.38
N ASN A 390 -6.57 2.36 -14.81
CA ASN A 390 -7.98 2.69 -15.00
C ASN A 390 -8.64 2.96 -13.65
N ILE A 391 -9.38 4.06 -13.54
CA ILE A 391 -10.15 4.42 -12.34
C ILE A 391 -11.64 4.55 -12.69
N SER A 392 -12.51 4.01 -11.86
CA SER A 392 -13.96 4.20 -11.94
C SER A 392 -14.50 4.60 -10.57
N ALA A 393 -15.16 5.75 -10.48
CA ALA A 393 -15.88 6.22 -9.29
C ALA A 393 -17.19 6.89 -9.71
N THR A 394 -18.04 6.12 -10.38
CA THR A 394 -19.31 6.58 -10.96
C THR A 394 -20.44 6.65 -9.95
N GLY A 395 -21.40 7.54 -10.22
CA GLY A 395 -22.64 7.65 -9.45
C GLY A 395 -23.61 6.48 -9.70
N GLY A 396 -24.49 6.23 -8.72
CA GLY A 396 -25.45 5.14 -8.77
C GLY A 396 -26.41 5.21 -9.96
N VAL A 397 -26.77 4.05 -10.52
CA VAL A 397 -27.64 3.97 -11.70
C VAL A 397 -29.04 4.55 -11.49
N ASN A 398 -29.53 4.66 -10.24
CA ASN A 398 -30.84 5.24 -9.94
C ASN A 398 -30.75 6.74 -9.61
N PHE A 399 -29.75 7.14 -8.83
CA PHE A 399 -29.46 8.53 -8.46
C PHE A 399 -28.08 8.62 -7.81
N GLY A 400 -27.51 9.83 -7.83
CA GLY A 400 -26.29 10.19 -7.13
C GLY A 400 -25.23 10.72 -8.07
N ASP A 401 -24.34 11.54 -7.53
CA ASP A 401 -23.33 12.24 -8.32
C ASP A 401 -22.10 11.36 -8.56
N GLY A 402 -21.30 11.74 -9.54
CA GLY A 402 -20.00 11.13 -9.76
C GLY A 402 -19.06 11.38 -8.59
N GLY A 403 -18.06 10.52 -8.46
CA GLY A 403 -17.06 10.58 -7.40
C GLY A 403 -15.99 11.64 -7.61
N PHE A 404 -14.95 11.54 -6.80
CA PHE A 404 -13.79 12.42 -6.86
C PHE A 404 -12.52 11.63 -7.08
N VAL A 405 -11.74 12.01 -8.09
CA VAL A 405 -10.44 11.38 -8.38
C VAL A 405 -9.36 12.44 -8.40
N GLU A 406 -8.28 12.24 -7.64
CA GLU A 406 -7.05 13.01 -7.76
C GLU A 406 -5.90 12.10 -8.22
N VAL A 407 -5.16 12.56 -9.22
CA VAL A 407 -3.89 11.96 -9.62
C VAL A 407 -2.84 13.06 -9.69
N SER A 408 -1.97 13.15 -8.69
CA SER A 408 -1.03 14.25 -8.56
C SER A 408 0.37 13.75 -8.22
N GLY A 409 1.37 14.45 -8.76
CA GLY A 409 2.76 14.33 -8.33
C GLY A 409 3.28 15.75 -8.18
N LYS A 410 3.71 16.11 -6.97
CA LYS A 410 4.03 17.50 -6.63
C LYS A 410 5.14 18.06 -7.52
N GLU A 411 6.17 17.29 -7.85
CA GLU A 411 7.21 17.68 -8.80
C GLU A 411 6.85 17.27 -10.23
N GLN A 412 6.57 15.98 -10.45
CA GLN A 412 6.30 15.45 -11.78
C GLN A 412 5.06 14.57 -11.80
N LEU A 413 4.24 14.77 -12.83
CA LEU A 413 3.05 13.97 -13.09
C LEU A 413 3.05 13.54 -14.55
N LEU A 414 2.85 12.24 -14.80
CA LEU A 414 2.62 11.67 -16.13
C LEU A 414 1.33 10.85 -16.11
N VAL A 415 0.37 11.23 -16.95
CA VAL A 415 -0.96 10.61 -17.04
C VAL A 415 -1.17 10.06 -18.45
N ASN A 416 -1.41 8.75 -18.54
CA ASN A 416 -1.76 8.00 -19.75
C ASN A 416 -2.72 6.85 -19.39
N GLY A 417 -3.69 7.14 -18.52
CA GLY A 417 -4.69 6.20 -18.03
C GLY A 417 -6.10 6.76 -18.17
N PHE A 418 -7.10 5.91 -17.99
CA PHE A 418 -8.51 6.26 -18.12
C PHE A 418 -9.15 6.51 -16.75
N ILE A 419 -10.02 7.51 -16.65
CA ILE A 419 -10.73 7.84 -15.41
C ILE A 419 -12.19 8.15 -15.76
N ASP A 420 -13.11 7.44 -15.10
CA ASP A 420 -14.54 7.65 -15.21
C ASP A 420 -15.15 7.97 -13.84
N VAL A 421 -15.61 9.22 -13.71
CA VAL A 421 -16.37 9.74 -12.57
C VAL A 421 -17.73 10.24 -13.04
N SER A 422 -18.28 9.68 -14.12
CA SER A 422 -19.59 10.07 -14.64
C SER A 422 -20.74 9.68 -13.71
N ALA A 423 -21.91 10.28 -13.93
CA ALA A 423 -23.14 9.90 -13.27
C ALA A 423 -24.31 9.93 -14.25
N ALA A 424 -25.01 8.82 -14.41
CA ALA A 424 -26.16 8.73 -15.30
C ALA A 424 -27.37 9.54 -14.80
N ASN A 425 -27.52 9.66 -13.47
CA ASN A 425 -28.64 10.30 -12.79
C ASN A 425 -28.17 11.24 -11.66
N GLY A 426 -27.18 12.07 -11.96
CA GLY A 426 -26.61 13.07 -11.06
C GLY A 426 -25.68 14.01 -11.83
N GLU A 427 -24.94 14.83 -11.10
CA GLU A 427 -23.87 15.64 -11.69
C GLU A 427 -22.62 14.77 -11.89
N SER A 428 -21.90 14.99 -13.00
CA SER A 428 -20.59 14.35 -13.19
C SER A 428 -19.63 14.73 -12.08
N GLY A 429 -18.81 13.77 -11.67
CA GLY A 429 -17.77 13.93 -10.67
C GLY A 429 -16.62 14.82 -11.15
N THR A 430 -15.56 14.87 -10.35
CA THR A 430 -14.38 15.70 -10.65
C THR A 430 -13.11 14.87 -10.70
N ILE A 431 -12.28 15.17 -11.71
CA ILE A 431 -10.92 14.66 -11.88
C ILE A 431 -9.97 15.82 -11.64
N LEU A 432 -9.07 15.69 -10.68
CA LEU A 432 -8.07 16.69 -10.31
C LEU A 432 -6.66 16.20 -10.66
N PHE A 433 -5.91 17.06 -11.34
CA PHE A 433 -4.47 16.94 -11.50
C PHE A 433 -3.82 18.19 -10.89
N ASP A 434 -2.90 18.03 -9.94
CA ASP A 434 -2.31 19.14 -9.17
C ASP A 434 -0.76 19.13 -9.05
N PRO A 435 0.02 19.08 -10.16
CA PRO A 435 1.49 19.16 -10.11
C PRO A 435 2.04 20.60 -10.08
N GLU A 436 3.36 20.77 -10.00
CA GLU A 436 4.01 22.10 -10.10
C GLU A 436 3.66 22.84 -11.40
N ASN A 437 3.75 22.15 -12.54
CA ASN A 437 3.42 22.69 -13.87
C ASN A 437 2.58 21.67 -14.64
N ILE A 438 1.64 22.17 -15.45
CA ILE A 438 0.87 21.34 -16.37
C ILE A 438 1.21 21.75 -17.81
N ILE A 439 1.64 20.78 -18.61
CA ILE A 439 1.79 20.94 -20.06
C ILE A 439 0.96 19.88 -20.76
N ILE A 440 0.02 20.35 -21.56
CA ILE A 440 -0.82 19.52 -22.43
C ILE A 440 -0.23 19.61 -23.84
N ASP A 441 0.25 18.48 -24.34
CA ASP A 441 0.86 18.39 -25.66
C ASP A 441 0.53 17.04 -26.31
N GLY A 442 1.06 16.79 -27.51
CA GLY A 442 1.01 15.46 -28.11
C GLY A 442 1.97 14.53 -27.38
N LEU A 443 1.65 13.23 -27.31
CA LEU A 443 2.61 12.25 -26.81
C LEU A 443 3.84 12.24 -27.74
N ALA A 444 5.02 12.54 -27.20
CA ALA A 444 6.25 12.26 -27.92
C ALA A 444 6.37 10.74 -28.12
N ALA A 445 6.81 10.30 -29.30
CA ALA A 445 6.93 8.88 -29.65
C ALA A 445 7.78 8.04 -28.64
N ASP A 446 8.59 8.70 -27.80
CA ASP A 446 9.42 8.08 -26.76
C ASP A 446 8.66 7.88 -25.43
N VAL A 447 7.57 8.61 -25.17
CA VAL A 447 6.68 8.40 -23.99
C VAL A 447 5.91 7.07 -24.13
N VAL A 448 5.65 6.67 -25.38
CA VAL A 448 5.02 5.39 -25.75
C VAL A 448 6.00 4.20 -25.62
N ALA A 449 7.30 4.45 -25.41
CA ALA A 449 8.32 3.41 -25.35
C ALA A 449 8.61 2.91 -23.91
N ASP A 450 8.09 3.58 -22.87
CA ASP A 450 8.22 3.17 -21.46
C ASP A 450 6.93 2.51 -20.91
N GLU A 451 6.17 1.89 -21.82
CA GLU A 451 5.14 0.88 -21.55
C GLU A 451 5.72 -0.36 -20.81
N ALA A 452 7.04 -0.42 -20.60
CA ALA A 452 7.76 -1.50 -19.93
C ALA A 452 7.66 -1.43 -18.39
N ASP A 453 6.48 -1.77 -17.88
CA ASP A 453 6.30 -2.81 -16.85
C ASP A 453 7.26 -2.84 -15.64
N GLY A 454 7.42 -1.72 -14.93
CA GLY A 454 8.26 -1.68 -13.72
C GLY A 454 8.11 -0.45 -12.83
N LEU A 455 8.73 -0.53 -11.64
CA LEU A 455 8.82 0.53 -10.63
C LEU A 455 9.80 1.65 -10.97
N SER A 456 10.36 1.68 -12.18
CA SER A 456 11.18 2.80 -12.63
C SER A 456 10.27 3.91 -13.15
N ALA A 457 10.16 4.99 -12.40
CA ALA A 457 9.94 6.31 -12.97
C ALA A 457 11.33 6.70 -13.48
N GLY A 458 11.63 6.40 -14.74
CA GLY A 458 12.77 7.07 -15.37
C GLY A 458 12.59 8.58 -15.24
N GLU A 459 13.68 9.33 -15.15
CA GLU A 459 13.65 10.78 -15.39
C GLU A 459 13.22 10.99 -16.85
N ASN A 460 11.91 11.00 -17.08
CA ASN A 460 11.38 11.39 -18.36
C ASN A 460 11.65 12.88 -18.49
N ASN A 461 12.58 13.24 -19.37
CA ASN A 461 12.83 14.62 -19.82
C ASN A 461 11.67 15.20 -20.64
N SER A 462 10.52 14.52 -20.66
CA SER A 462 9.30 15.05 -21.23
C SER A 462 8.61 15.90 -20.18
N ASN A 463 8.49 17.20 -20.43
CA ASN A 463 7.70 18.08 -19.59
C ASN A 463 6.18 17.88 -19.79
N VAL A 464 5.74 16.93 -20.64
CA VAL A 464 4.32 16.67 -20.89
C VAL A 464 3.71 15.97 -19.69
N THR A 465 2.69 16.59 -19.12
CA THR A 465 1.98 16.09 -17.94
C THR A 465 0.90 15.09 -18.33
N ILE A 466 0.09 15.46 -19.31
CA ILE A 466 -1.02 14.69 -19.85
C ILE A 466 -1.14 15.01 -21.33
N SER A 467 -1.46 14.01 -22.14
CA SER A 467 -1.71 14.27 -23.56
C SER A 467 -3.09 14.85 -23.78
N ALA A 468 -3.26 15.64 -24.84
CA ALA A 468 -4.59 16.08 -25.25
C ALA A 468 -5.52 14.89 -25.49
N GLU A 469 -5.05 13.86 -26.20
CA GLU A 469 -5.85 12.65 -26.52
C GLU A 469 -6.35 11.94 -25.25
N ASN A 470 -5.50 11.75 -24.23
CA ASN A 470 -5.93 11.15 -22.97
C ASN A 470 -6.96 12.01 -22.23
N LEU A 471 -6.83 13.34 -22.31
CA LEU A 471 -7.80 14.25 -21.70
C LEU A 471 -9.19 14.13 -22.36
N GLU A 472 -9.25 13.85 -23.66
CA GLU A 472 -10.50 13.62 -24.40
C GLU A 472 -11.18 12.29 -24.02
N GLU A 473 -10.42 11.34 -23.46
CA GLU A 473 -10.93 10.05 -23.00
C GLU A 473 -11.43 10.08 -21.55
N LEU A 474 -11.23 11.17 -20.80
CA LEU A 474 -11.71 11.26 -19.42
C LEU A 474 -13.23 11.51 -19.37
N GLU A 475 -13.92 10.80 -18.48
CA GLU A 475 -15.38 10.93 -18.29
C GLU A 475 -15.68 11.63 -16.96
N GLY A 476 -15.92 12.94 -17.01
CA GLY A 476 -16.25 13.81 -15.88
C GLY A 476 -15.56 15.16 -15.92
N ASN A 477 -15.90 16.06 -14.97
CA ASN A 477 -15.35 17.41 -14.97
C ASN A 477 -13.84 17.40 -14.66
N VAL A 478 -13.04 18.04 -15.50
CA VAL A 478 -11.58 18.06 -15.35
C VAL A 478 -11.10 19.37 -14.75
N THR A 479 -10.36 19.27 -13.64
CA THR A 479 -9.64 20.39 -13.01
C THR A 479 -8.14 20.17 -13.15
N LEU A 480 -7.51 21.06 -13.91
CA LEU A 480 -6.07 21.18 -14.06
C LEU A 480 -5.61 22.28 -13.12
N GLN A 481 -5.01 21.92 -12.00
CA GLN A 481 -4.46 22.86 -11.03
C GLN A 481 -2.94 22.78 -11.08
N ALA A 482 -2.25 23.91 -11.17
CA ALA A 482 -0.81 23.93 -11.16
C ALA A 482 -0.32 25.00 -10.19
N ASP A 483 0.70 24.69 -9.40
CA ASP A 483 1.31 25.68 -8.50
C ASP A 483 1.98 26.83 -9.27
N ASN A 484 2.45 26.54 -10.48
CA ASN A 484 3.09 27.50 -11.35
C ASN A 484 2.29 27.71 -12.65
N ASP A 485 2.72 27.20 -13.81
CA ASP A 485 2.09 27.51 -15.08
C ASP A 485 1.28 26.34 -15.66
N ILE A 486 0.24 26.69 -16.43
CA ILE A 486 -0.48 25.75 -17.30
C ILE A 486 -0.25 26.17 -18.76
N THR A 487 0.16 25.23 -19.61
CA THR A 487 0.37 25.46 -21.04
C THR A 487 -0.38 24.43 -21.88
N VAL A 488 -1.20 24.90 -22.81
CA VAL A 488 -2.02 24.07 -23.72
C VAL A 488 -1.46 24.18 -25.13
N ASN A 489 -0.66 23.21 -25.58
CA ASN A 489 -0.02 23.18 -26.90
C ASN A 489 -0.79 22.36 -27.94
N GLN A 490 -1.66 21.45 -27.51
CA GLN A 490 -2.57 20.68 -28.37
C GLN A 490 -4.03 20.98 -28.01
N ALA A 491 -4.91 20.79 -28.98
CA ALA A 491 -6.33 21.09 -28.81
C ALA A 491 -6.95 20.14 -27.79
N ILE A 492 -7.77 20.68 -26.90
CA ILE A 492 -8.60 19.90 -25.97
C ILE A 492 -10.00 19.78 -26.57
N ASN A 493 -10.46 18.57 -26.89
CA ASN A 493 -11.82 18.34 -27.39
C ASN A 493 -12.60 17.35 -26.50
N THR A 494 -13.32 17.86 -25.51
CA THR A 494 -14.08 17.02 -24.56
C THR A 494 -15.57 17.40 -24.55
N SER A 495 -16.44 16.54 -24.03
CA SER A 495 -17.82 16.93 -23.67
C SER A 495 -17.89 17.61 -22.31
N GLU A 496 -16.88 17.44 -21.48
CA GLU A 496 -16.92 17.78 -20.07
C GLU A 496 -16.52 19.23 -19.79
N SER A 497 -16.79 19.72 -18.58
CA SER A 497 -16.26 21.02 -18.16
C SER A 497 -14.76 20.91 -17.90
N VAL A 498 -14.03 21.96 -18.27
CA VAL A 498 -12.58 22.07 -18.08
C VAL A 498 -12.26 23.33 -17.28
N GLU A 499 -11.57 23.15 -16.17
CA GLU A 499 -11.09 24.23 -15.30
C GLU A 499 -9.56 24.24 -15.23
N LEU A 500 -8.94 25.36 -15.59
CA LEU A 500 -7.49 25.59 -15.49
C LEU A 500 -7.23 26.59 -14.38
N LYS A 501 -6.54 26.16 -13.31
CA LYS A 501 -6.12 26.97 -12.18
C LYS A 501 -4.60 27.02 -12.12
N ALA A 502 -4.00 28.06 -12.68
CA ALA A 502 -2.57 28.26 -12.60
C ALA A 502 -2.23 29.22 -11.45
N GLY A 503 -1.33 28.82 -10.57
CA GLY A 503 -0.76 29.71 -9.56
C GLY A 503 -0.09 30.93 -10.20
N ARG A 504 0.47 30.78 -11.41
CA ARG A 504 1.02 31.85 -12.25
C ARG A 504 0.22 32.05 -13.53
N SER A 505 0.71 31.57 -14.67
CA SER A 505 0.16 31.93 -15.97
C SER A 505 -0.53 30.76 -16.64
N ILE A 506 -1.52 31.09 -17.47
CA ILE A 506 -2.16 30.15 -18.39
C ILE A 506 -1.78 30.57 -19.81
N ASN A 507 -1.18 29.66 -20.58
CA ASN A 507 -0.81 29.88 -21.98
C ASN A 507 -1.62 28.94 -22.89
N ILE A 508 -2.57 29.49 -23.62
CA ILE A 508 -3.42 28.78 -24.57
C ILE A 508 -2.83 28.90 -25.98
N ASN A 509 -2.13 27.86 -26.43
CA ASN A 509 -1.49 27.81 -27.75
C ASN A 509 -2.27 26.97 -28.77
N ALA A 510 -3.37 26.33 -28.35
CA ALA A 510 -4.28 25.54 -29.17
C ALA A 510 -5.74 25.69 -28.67
N ASP A 511 -6.70 25.15 -29.42
CA ASP A 511 -8.12 25.29 -29.14
C ASP A 511 -8.55 24.55 -27.86
N ILE A 512 -9.57 25.06 -27.18
CA ILE A 512 -10.30 24.32 -26.13
C ILE A 512 -11.77 24.29 -26.56
N ASP A 513 -12.29 23.11 -26.85
CA ASP A 513 -13.67 22.88 -27.28
C ASP A 513 -14.36 21.90 -26.34
N THR A 514 -15.33 22.43 -25.59
CA THR A 514 -16.25 21.67 -24.71
C THR A 514 -17.69 21.66 -25.25
N SER A 515 -17.90 22.15 -26.48
CA SER A 515 -19.23 22.42 -27.05
C SER A 515 -20.05 21.17 -27.36
N ARG A 516 -19.42 19.99 -27.41
CA ARG A 516 -20.11 18.70 -27.59
C ARG A 516 -21.06 18.40 -26.42
N GLY A 517 -20.64 18.69 -25.19
CA GLY A 517 -21.47 18.52 -23.98
C GLY A 517 -21.99 19.84 -23.39
N ASN A 518 -21.56 20.98 -23.94
CA ASN A 518 -21.78 22.31 -23.36
C ASN A 518 -21.11 22.50 -21.99
N GLY A 519 -19.96 21.82 -21.78
CA GLY A 519 -19.15 21.98 -20.58
C GLY A 519 -18.63 23.41 -20.43
N ASN A 520 -18.42 23.86 -19.19
CA ASN A 520 -17.87 25.19 -18.95
C ASN A 520 -16.35 25.20 -19.22
N ILE A 521 -15.82 26.35 -19.63
CA ILE A 521 -14.37 26.62 -19.71
C ILE A 521 -14.03 27.70 -18.68
N ASN A 522 -13.31 27.32 -17.63
CA ASN A 522 -12.93 28.24 -16.56
C ASN A 522 -11.40 28.41 -16.52
N LEU A 523 -10.91 29.62 -16.77
CA LEU A 523 -9.49 29.96 -16.73
C LEU A 523 -9.21 30.90 -15.56
N LEU A 524 -8.44 30.43 -14.59
CA LEU A 524 -8.04 31.17 -13.40
C LEU A 524 -6.53 31.22 -13.28
N GLY A 525 -5.92 32.30 -13.79
CA GLY A 525 -4.52 32.60 -13.55
C GLY A 525 -4.33 33.32 -12.22
N ASN A 526 -3.10 33.35 -11.71
CA ASN A 526 -2.80 33.94 -10.40
C ASN A 526 -3.60 33.33 -9.25
N TYR A 527 -3.83 32.02 -9.28
CA TYR A 527 -4.74 31.31 -8.39
C TYR A 527 -4.27 31.34 -6.92
N ASN A 528 -5.19 31.69 -6.01
CA ASN A 528 -4.85 31.90 -4.61
C ASN A 528 -4.58 30.62 -3.81
N GLY A 529 -5.01 29.46 -4.31
CA GLY A 529 -4.82 28.17 -3.64
C GLY A 529 -3.50 27.50 -3.99
N ALA A 530 -2.70 28.05 -4.90
CA ALA A 530 -1.41 27.50 -5.27
C ALA A 530 -0.41 27.58 -4.10
N ASN A 531 0.46 26.58 -3.99
CA ASN A 531 1.54 26.56 -3.03
C ASN A 531 2.56 27.66 -3.36
N ALA A 532 2.63 28.67 -2.48
CA ALA A 532 3.51 29.82 -2.66
C ALA A 532 5.01 29.45 -2.74
N ILE A 533 5.42 28.28 -2.24
CA ILE A 533 6.80 27.79 -2.33
C ILE A 533 7.14 27.34 -3.76
N ASN A 534 6.18 26.71 -4.43
CA ASN A 534 6.32 26.15 -5.77
C ASN A 534 6.00 27.18 -6.87
N ARG A 535 5.31 28.26 -6.50
CA ARG A 535 4.99 29.36 -7.42
C ARG A 535 6.22 30.20 -7.75
N SER A 536 6.63 30.21 -9.01
CA SER A 536 7.73 31.06 -9.48
C SER A 536 7.39 32.56 -9.41
N ALA A 537 8.41 33.39 -9.15
CA ALA A 537 8.27 34.84 -9.14
C ALA A 537 7.87 35.41 -10.52
N GLY A 538 7.13 36.53 -10.51
CA GLY A 538 6.77 37.28 -11.71
C GLY A 538 5.26 37.52 -11.84
N ALA A 539 4.89 38.37 -12.80
CA ALA A 539 3.50 38.65 -13.10
C ALA A 539 2.79 37.42 -13.69
N ALA A 540 1.54 37.21 -13.28
CA ALA A 540 0.65 36.20 -13.85
C ALA A 540 -0.10 36.79 -15.06
N ASN A 541 -0.22 36.02 -16.14
CA ASN A 541 -1.00 36.39 -17.31
C ASN A 541 -1.85 35.21 -17.79
N ILE A 542 -2.96 35.51 -18.47
CA ILE A 542 -3.67 34.54 -19.29
C ILE A 542 -3.46 34.96 -20.74
N ASN A 543 -2.68 34.16 -21.46
CA ASN A 543 -2.31 34.42 -22.85
C ASN A 543 -3.06 33.45 -23.76
N GLN A 544 -3.61 33.97 -24.86
CA GLN A 544 -4.21 33.16 -25.91
C GLN A 544 -3.51 33.49 -27.24
N ARG A 545 -3.00 32.45 -27.91
CA ARG A 545 -2.31 32.58 -29.21
C ARG A 545 -3.30 32.98 -30.30
N GLU A 546 -2.83 33.78 -31.26
CA GLU A 546 -3.63 34.14 -32.44
C GLU A 546 -4.17 32.90 -33.16
N ASN A 547 -5.41 32.98 -33.64
CA ASN A 547 -6.13 31.92 -34.35
C ASN A 547 -6.42 30.65 -33.52
N THR A 548 -6.48 30.78 -32.19
CA THR A 548 -7.04 29.74 -31.30
C THR A 548 -8.45 30.13 -30.83
N THR A 549 -9.26 29.14 -30.47
CA THR A 549 -10.66 29.30 -30.08
C THR A 549 -10.91 28.68 -28.70
N LEU A 550 -11.72 29.36 -27.88
CA LEU A 550 -12.38 28.79 -26.71
C LEU A 550 -13.86 28.61 -27.06
N ASN A 551 -14.35 27.38 -27.14
CA ASN A 551 -15.71 27.06 -27.57
C ASN A 551 -16.43 26.20 -26.52
N ALA A 552 -17.32 26.82 -25.74
CA ALA A 552 -18.11 26.12 -24.73
C ALA A 552 -19.52 25.73 -25.20
N GLY A 553 -19.87 25.94 -26.47
CA GLY A 553 -21.25 25.75 -26.94
C GLY A 553 -22.22 26.67 -26.17
N ALA A 554 -23.16 26.08 -25.43
CA ALA A 554 -24.05 26.79 -24.50
C ALA A 554 -23.48 26.96 -23.08
N GLY A 555 -22.33 26.36 -22.78
CA GLY A 555 -21.62 26.51 -21.51
C GLY A 555 -20.99 27.90 -21.35
N ASN A 556 -20.55 28.21 -20.13
CA ASN A 556 -19.93 29.50 -19.83
C ASN A 556 -18.42 29.45 -20.10
N ILE A 557 -17.88 30.58 -20.56
CA ILE A 557 -16.44 30.84 -20.60
C ILE A 557 -16.13 31.91 -19.56
N THR A 558 -15.40 31.54 -18.51
CA THR A 558 -15.02 32.46 -17.43
C THR A 558 -13.51 32.62 -17.42
N ILE A 559 -13.02 33.86 -17.51
CA ILE A 559 -11.59 34.18 -17.48
C ILE A 559 -11.33 35.16 -16.33
N ARG A 560 -10.46 34.79 -15.40
CA ARG A 560 -10.17 35.57 -14.19
C ARG A 560 -8.69 35.54 -13.86
N LEU A 561 -8.18 36.66 -13.38
CA LEU A 561 -6.90 36.73 -12.69
C LEU A 561 -7.17 36.92 -11.19
N GLY A 562 -6.57 36.06 -10.37
CA GLY A 562 -6.53 36.22 -8.92
C GLY A 562 -5.58 37.33 -8.47
N ASN A 563 -5.29 37.37 -7.17
CA ASN A 563 -4.50 38.42 -6.54
C ASN A 563 -3.29 37.87 -5.75
N LEU A 564 -2.78 36.68 -6.10
CA LEU A 564 -1.64 36.07 -5.43
C LEU A 564 -0.30 36.64 -5.94
N GLY A 565 0.18 37.70 -5.29
CA GLY A 565 1.38 38.46 -5.66
C GLY A 565 1.07 39.95 -5.71
#